data_AF-A0A2Z6M964-F1
#
_entry.id   AF-A0A2Z6M964-F1
#
_cell.length_a   1.000
_cell.length_b   1.000
_cell.length_c   1.000
_cell.angle_alpha   90.00
_cell.angle_beta   90.00
_cell.angle_gamma   90.00
#
_symmetry.space_group_name_H-M   'P 1'
#
loop_
_entity.id
_entity.type
_entity.pdbx_description
1 polymer ?
#
loop_
_entity_poly.entity_id
_entity_poly.type
_entity_poly.pdbx_seq_one_letter_code
_entity_poly.pdbx_strand_id
1 'polypeptide(L)'
;MGKKKRRASDDAYLNLPPVAAYQTGEGLPYAPVNFPEQGDVWGWKAGKRRQPNGCFQDRYLYLPDRFKSESNSKDQNTFRSKLSVERYIRSTFPDADVDAFFASFTWSIPAVEGFSLSSQYHFS
;
A
#
# COMPACT_ATOMS: atom_id res chain seq x y z
N MET A 1 -20.56 21.61 22.18
CA MET A 1 -19.40 20.71 21.96
C MET A 1 -19.88 19.35 21.47
N GLY A 2 -19.77 19.05 20.17
CA GLY A 2 -20.03 17.71 19.64
C GLY A 2 -18.77 16.84 19.77
N LYS A 3 -18.80 15.84 20.65
CA LYS A 3 -17.72 14.83 20.76
C LYS A 3 -17.72 14.02 19.45
N LYS A 4 -16.79 14.31 18.54
CA LYS A 4 -16.55 13.48 17.35
C LYS A 4 -16.17 12.08 17.83
N LYS A 5 -17.04 11.11 17.59
CA LYS A 5 -16.77 9.69 17.71
C LYS A 5 -15.63 9.36 16.75
N ARG A 6 -14.39 9.28 17.26
CA ARG A 6 -13.23 8.81 16.50
C ARG A 6 -13.58 7.39 16.03
N ARG A 7 -13.54 7.16 14.72
CA ARG A 7 -13.82 5.85 14.15
C ARG A 7 -12.64 4.97 14.52
N ALA A 8 -12.88 3.77 15.07
CA ALA A 8 -11.85 2.81 15.47
C ALA A 8 -10.84 2.46 14.34
N SER A 9 -11.17 2.80 13.10
CA SER A 9 -10.31 2.71 11.92
C SER A 9 -9.09 3.62 11.96
N ASP A 10 -9.19 4.79 12.59
CA ASP A 10 -8.09 5.78 12.61
C ASP A 10 -6.96 5.35 13.55
N ASP A 11 -7.29 4.66 14.64
CA ASP A 11 -6.32 4.19 15.64
C ASP A 11 -5.48 3.01 15.12
N ALA A 12 -6.02 2.19 14.20
CA ALA A 12 -5.27 1.09 13.58
C ALA A 12 -4.08 1.59 12.74
N TYR A 13 -4.18 2.80 12.16
CA TYR A 13 -3.07 3.42 11.41
C TYR A 13 -1.97 3.98 12.31
N LEU A 14 -2.24 4.23 13.59
CA LEU A 14 -1.26 4.77 14.54
C LEU A 14 -0.16 3.74 14.89
N ASN A 15 -0.43 2.45 14.72
CA ASN A 15 0.53 1.37 15.00
C ASN A 15 1.28 0.89 13.75
N LEU A 16 1.01 1.47 12.58
CA LEU A 16 1.66 1.08 11.33
C LEU A 16 2.89 1.97 11.06
N PRO A 17 4.05 1.39 10.66
CA PRO A 17 5.28 2.16 10.44
C PRO A 17 5.12 3.17 9.30
N PRO A 18 5.10 4.49 9.54
CA PRO A 18 4.91 5.46 8.47
C PRO A 18 6.08 5.44 7.49
N VAL A 19 5.81 5.73 6.21
CA VAL A 19 6.83 5.68 5.15
C VAL A 19 6.97 7.01 4.40
N ALA A 20 8.13 7.22 3.79
CA ALA A 20 8.38 8.37 2.94
C ALA A 20 7.65 8.26 1.59
N ALA A 21 7.40 9.40 0.95
CA ALA A 21 6.86 9.39 -0.42
C ALA A 21 7.82 8.65 -1.36
N TYR A 22 7.27 7.89 -2.30
CA TYR A 22 8.03 7.05 -3.25
C TYR A 22 8.79 5.87 -2.64
N GLN A 23 8.73 5.68 -1.32
CA GLN A 23 9.34 4.52 -0.68
C GLN A 23 8.71 3.22 -1.20
N THR A 24 9.57 2.24 -1.42
CA THR A 24 9.24 0.90 -1.84
C THR A 24 9.62 -0.10 -0.76
N GLY A 25 8.96 -1.24 -0.74
CA GLY A 25 9.33 -2.36 0.10
C GLY A 25 8.61 -3.62 -0.33
N GLU A 26 8.74 -4.67 0.46
CA GLU A 26 8.18 -5.99 0.18
C GLU A 26 7.52 -6.53 1.44
N GLY A 27 6.47 -7.33 1.24
CA GLY A 27 5.75 -8.02 2.30
C GLY A 27 5.10 -7.11 3.34
N LEU A 28 4.93 -7.68 4.53
CA LEU A 28 4.18 -7.09 5.62
C LEU A 28 4.81 -5.77 6.12
N PRO A 29 4.00 -4.84 6.66
CA PRO A 29 2.54 -4.93 6.79
C PRO A 29 1.78 -4.46 5.54
N TYR A 30 2.46 -4.05 4.46
CA TYR A 30 1.84 -3.30 3.35
C TYR A 30 1.59 -4.11 2.08
N ALA A 31 2.12 -5.32 1.99
CA ALA A 31 1.88 -6.29 0.94
C ALA A 31 1.77 -7.71 1.54
N PRO A 32 1.09 -8.63 0.86
CA PRO A 32 0.95 -10.01 1.31
C PRO A 32 2.28 -10.78 1.17
N VAL A 33 2.38 -11.85 1.97
CA VAL A 33 3.47 -12.82 1.95
C VAL A 33 2.88 -14.24 1.87
N ASN A 34 3.65 -15.19 1.35
CA ASN A 34 3.26 -16.58 1.15
C ASN A 34 1.98 -16.73 0.29
N PHE A 35 1.80 -15.87 -0.72
CA PHE A 35 0.68 -15.95 -1.64
C PHE A 35 1.14 -15.70 -3.09
N PRO A 36 0.70 -16.51 -4.07
CA PRO A 36 -0.16 -17.70 -3.94
C PRO A 36 0.52 -18.91 -3.29
N GLU A 37 1.86 -19.00 -3.29
CA GLU A 37 2.58 -20.11 -2.68
C GLU A 37 3.50 -19.63 -1.55
N GLN A 38 3.91 -20.57 -0.71
CA GLN A 38 4.89 -20.30 0.34
C GLN A 38 6.19 -19.76 -0.26
N GLY A 39 6.69 -18.67 0.32
CA GLY A 39 7.88 -17.97 -0.17
C GLY A 39 7.59 -16.82 -1.13
N ASP A 40 6.37 -16.69 -1.66
CA ASP A 40 6.02 -15.53 -2.48
C ASP A 40 5.88 -14.26 -1.65
N VAL A 41 6.64 -13.23 -2.00
CA VAL A 41 6.57 -11.93 -1.34
C VAL A 41 6.15 -10.88 -2.36
N TRP A 42 5.03 -10.20 -2.09
CA TRP A 42 4.57 -9.12 -2.95
C TRP A 42 5.27 -7.82 -2.59
N GLY A 43 5.49 -6.97 -3.60
CA GLY A 43 6.06 -5.64 -3.40
C GLY A 43 4.98 -4.60 -3.12
N TRP A 44 5.37 -3.48 -2.49
CA TRP A 44 4.55 -2.29 -2.33
C TRP A 44 5.33 -1.01 -2.63
N LYS A 45 4.62 0.05 -3.00
CA LYS A 45 5.17 1.40 -3.14
C LYS A 45 4.19 2.46 -2.66
N ALA A 46 4.69 3.41 -1.89
CA ALA A 46 4.00 4.66 -1.59
C ALA A 46 4.12 5.63 -2.77
N GLY A 47 3.02 6.28 -3.14
CA GLY A 47 3.02 7.31 -4.17
C GLY A 47 3.23 8.72 -3.62
N LYS A 48 2.72 9.71 -4.35
CA LYS A 48 2.94 11.14 -4.04
C LYS A 48 1.83 11.72 -3.16
N ARG A 49 0.57 11.50 -3.55
CA ARG A 49 -0.57 12.18 -2.95
C ARG A 49 -0.92 11.61 -1.58
N ARG A 50 -1.30 12.49 -0.66
CA ARG A 50 -1.75 12.14 0.70
C ARG A 50 -3.24 12.45 0.86
N GLN A 51 -3.90 11.65 1.67
CA GLN A 51 -5.26 11.88 2.10
C GLN A 51 -5.27 12.63 3.44
N PRO A 52 -6.37 13.31 3.80
CA PRO A 52 -6.49 14.00 5.10
C PRO A 52 -6.33 13.10 6.33
N ASN A 53 -6.46 11.78 6.17
CA ASN A 53 -6.28 10.78 7.24
C ASN A 53 -4.80 10.41 7.49
N GLY A 54 -3.85 11.13 6.89
CA GLY A 54 -2.41 10.88 7.07
C GLY A 54 -1.84 9.72 6.25
N CYS A 55 -2.64 9.02 5.44
CA CYS A 55 -2.18 7.95 4.56
C CYS A 55 -1.94 8.43 3.13
N PHE A 56 -1.15 7.67 2.37
CA PHE A 56 -1.03 7.88 0.94
C PHE A 56 -2.34 7.54 0.21
N GLN A 57 -2.74 8.42 -0.70
CA GLN A 57 -3.79 8.16 -1.69
C GLN A 57 -3.25 7.25 -2.79
N ASP A 58 -2.06 7.58 -3.29
CA ASP A 58 -1.39 6.81 -4.32
C ASP A 58 -0.61 5.67 -3.65
N ARG A 59 -0.93 4.43 -4.02
CA ARG A 59 -0.21 3.25 -3.56
C ARG A 59 -0.29 2.15 -4.59
N TYR A 60 0.75 1.32 -4.60
CA TYR A 60 0.94 0.29 -5.61
C TYR A 60 1.27 -1.04 -4.94
N LEU A 61 0.73 -2.14 -5.48
CA LEU A 61 1.22 -3.49 -5.22
C LEU A 61 1.95 -4.03 -6.46
N TYR A 62 2.95 -4.86 -6.21
CA TYR A 62 3.70 -5.54 -7.24
C TYR A 62 3.63 -7.05 -7.04
N LEU A 63 3.58 -7.79 -8.16
CA LEU A 63 3.68 -9.24 -8.12
C LEU A 63 5.02 -9.70 -7.53
N PRO A 64 5.06 -10.90 -6.91
CA PRO A 64 6.30 -11.56 -6.53
C PRO A 64 7.25 -11.69 -7.72
N ASP A 65 8.55 -11.69 -7.44
CA ASP A 65 9.61 -11.69 -8.47
C ASP A 65 9.44 -12.80 -9.51
N ARG A 66 9.04 -14.00 -9.09
CA ARG A 66 8.85 -15.14 -9.99
C ARG A 66 7.72 -14.95 -11.03
N PHE A 67 6.78 -14.05 -10.76
CA PHE A 67 5.69 -13.71 -11.68
C PHE A 67 5.99 -12.47 -12.50
N LYS A 68 7.11 -11.77 -12.25
CA LYS A 68 7.51 -10.63 -13.07
C LYS A 68 7.93 -11.16 -14.43
N SER A 69 7.13 -10.83 -15.46
CA SER A 69 7.51 -11.09 -16.85
C SER A 69 8.85 -10.42 -17.17
N GLU A 70 9.71 -11.09 -17.95
CA GLU A 70 10.90 -10.49 -18.55
C GLU A 70 10.56 -9.32 -19.50
N SER A 71 9.30 -9.22 -19.94
CA SER A 71 8.84 -8.07 -20.70
C SER A 71 8.76 -6.84 -19.77
N ASN A 72 9.49 -5.78 -20.14
CA ASN A 72 9.62 -4.50 -19.42
C ASN A 72 8.31 -3.69 -19.29
N SER A 73 7.15 -4.32 -19.46
CA SER A 73 5.85 -3.73 -19.24
C SER A 73 5.63 -3.53 -17.74
N LYS A 74 6.10 -2.37 -17.22
CA LYS A 74 5.88 -1.93 -15.83
C LYS A 74 4.41 -2.02 -15.41
N ASP A 75 3.49 -1.97 -16.35
CA ASP A 75 2.05 -1.99 -16.09
C ASP A 75 1.48 -3.40 -15.87
N GLN A 76 2.12 -4.48 -16.34
CA GLN A 76 1.62 -5.84 -16.10
C GLN A 76 1.90 -6.36 -14.69
N ASN A 77 2.95 -5.83 -14.04
CA ASN A 77 3.36 -6.27 -12.72
C ASN A 77 2.93 -5.32 -11.60
N THR A 78 2.09 -4.31 -11.89
CA THR A 78 1.76 -3.22 -10.95
C THR A 78 0.25 -2.99 -10.83
N PHE A 79 -0.27 -2.98 -9.61
CA PHE A 79 -1.67 -2.71 -9.32
C PHE A 79 -1.86 -1.39 -8.57
N ARG A 80 -2.77 -0.53 -9.05
CA ARG A 80 -3.01 0.81 -8.49
C ARG A 80 -4.28 0.89 -7.62
N SER A 81 -5.10 -0.14 -7.62
CA SER A 81 -6.37 -0.17 -6.89
C SER A 81 -6.70 -1.57 -6.37
N LYS A 82 -7.45 -1.66 -5.26
CA LYS A 82 -7.96 -2.94 -4.75
C LYS A 82 -8.72 -3.73 -5.81
N LEU A 83 -9.59 -3.04 -6.57
CA LEU A 83 -10.38 -3.66 -7.63
C LEU A 83 -9.51 -4.32 -8.72
N SER A 84 -8.37 -3.71 -9.08
CA SER A 84 -7.45 -4.31 -10.05
C SER A 84 -6.78 -5.58 -9.51
N VAL A 85 -6.42 -5.60 -8.23
CA VAL A 85 -5.84 -6.78 -7.56
C VAL A 85 -6.88 -7.89 -7.43
N GLU A 86 -8.09 -7.55 -6.99
CA GLU A 86 -9.21 -8.48 -6.86
C GLU A 86 -9.52 -9.19 -8.20
N ARG A 87 -9.63 -8.41 -9.28
CA ARG A 87 -9.86 -8.97 -10.63
C ARG A 87 -8.74 -9.92 -11.04
N TYR A 88 -7.49 -9.53 -10.82
CA TYR A 88 -6.33 -10.35 -11.13
C TYR A 88 -6.31 -11.66 -10.34
N ILE A 89 -6.58 -11.61 -9.03
CA ILE A 89 -6.61 -12.82 -8.19
C ILE A 89 -7.72 -13.75 -8.64
N ARG A 90 -8.94 -13.25 -8.84
CA ARG A 90 -10.07 -14.08 -9.30
C ARG A 90 -9.82 -14.72 -10.66
N SER A 91 -9.13 -14.03 -11.56
CA SER A 91 -8.84 -14.57 -12.89
C SER A 91 -7.67 -15.55 -12.90
N THR A 92 -6.66 -15.33 -12.05
CA THR A 92 -5.38 -16.08 -12.09
C THR A 92 -5.35 -17.23 -11.10
N PHE A 93 -6.03 -17.07 -9.96
CA PHE A 93 -6.14 -18.05 -8.88
C PHE A 93 -7.63 -18.23 -8.52
N PRO A 94 -8.41 -18.97 -9.33
CA PRO A 94 -9.87 -19.11 -9.13
C PRO A 94 -10.26 -19.67 -7.76
N ASP A 95 -9.41 -20.48 -7.15
CA ASP A 95 -9.63 -21.11 -5.84
C ASP A 95 -9.16 -20.24 -4.66
N ALA A 96 -8.60 -19.05 -4.92
CA ALA A 96 -8.08 -18.19 -3.88
C ALA A 96 -9.21 -17.49 -3.10
N ASP A 97 -9.10 -17.49 -1.78
CA ASP A 97 -9.91 -16.64 -0.92
C ASP A 97 -9.41 -15.18 -0.98
N VAL A 98 -10.13 -14.37 -1.76
CA VAL A 98 -9.81 -12.95 -1.97
C VAL A 98 -9.95 -12.14 -0.67
N ASP A 99 -10.89 -12.51 0.20
CA ASP A 99 -11.11 -11.79 1.45
C ASP A 99 -9.98 -12.09 2.44
N ALA A 100 -9.56 -13.35 2.55
CA ALA A 100 -8.37 -13.74 3.29
C ALA A 100 -7.10 -13.06 2.75
N PHE A 101 -6.97 -12.95 1.43
CA PHE A 101 -5.87 -12.22 0.79
C PHE A 101 -5.81 -10.76 1.27
N PHE A 102 -6.91 -10.01 1.19
CA PHE A 102 -6.92 -8.60 1.63
C PHE A 102 -6.89 -8.42 3.14
N ALA A 103 -7.26 -9.43 3.92
CA ALA A 103 -7.12 -9.44 5.37
C ALA A 103 -5.67 -9.70 5.83
N SER A 104 -4.84 -10.32 4.99
CA SER A 104 -3.46 -10.68 5.34
C SER A 104 -2.49 -9.50 5.48
N PHE A 105 -2.84 -8.32 4.94
CA PHE A 105 -2.01 -7.12 4.97
C PHE A 105 -2.86 -5.85 5.01
N THR A 106 -2.22 -4.71 5.24
CA THR A 106 -2.92 -3.41 5.26
C THR A 106 -2.85 -2.69 3.92
N TRP A 107 -4.01 -2.41 3.33
CA TRP A 107 -4.14 -1.57 2.14
C TRP A 107 -4.02 -0.06 2.42
N SER A 108 -3.61 0.40 3.57
CA SER A 108 -3.28 1.83 3.76
C SER A 108 -1.83 1.94 4.16
N ILE A 109 -1.13 2.94 3.61
CA ILE A 109 0.25 3.22 4.00
C ILE A 109 0.24 4.59 4.68
N PRO A 110 0.49 4.67 5.99
CA PRO A 110 0.68 5.94 6.67
C PRO A 110 1.88 6.67 6.08
N ALA A 111 1.74 7.96 5.85
CA ALA A 111 2.83 8.79 5.39
C ALA A 111 3.56 9.35 6.61
N VAL A 112 4.91 9.40 6.56
CA VAL A 112 5.69 10.16 7.55
C VAL A 112 5.12 11.57 7.61
N GLU A 113 4.73 12.05 8.79
CA GLU A 113 4.32 13.44 8.91
C GLU A 113 5.47 14.29 8.40
N GLY A 114 5.22 15.02 7.31
CA GLY A 114 6.20 15.97 6.85
C GLY A 114 6.25 17.05 7.92
N PHE A 115 7.37 17.15 8.64
CA PHE A 115 7.85 18.47 8.96
C PHE A 115 8.02 19.16 7.62
N SER A 116 6.99 19.88 7.19
CA SER A 116 7.09 20.78 6.06
C SER A 116 8.17 21.78 6.45
N LEU A 117 9.39 21.58 5.96
CA LEU A 117 10.41 22.63 5.93
C LEU A 117 9.96 23.66 4.89
N SER A 118 8.85 24.31 5.18
CA SER A 118 8.37 25.51 4.53
C SER A 118 8.24 26.58 5.61
N SER A 119 9.35 26.91 6.25
CA SER A 119 9.48 28.22 6.87
C SER A 119 10.92 28.69 6.78
N GLN A 120 11.06 29.90 6.25
CA GLN A 120 12.25 30.75 6.15
C GLN A 120 13.29 30.40 5.06
N TYR A 121 12.95 30.77 3.82
CA TYR A 121 13.89 31.60 3.06
C TYR A 121 13.30 33.01 2.97
N HIS A 122 13.65 33.85 3.94
CA HIS A 122 13.58 35.30 3.82
C HIS A 122 14.96 35.71 3.30
N PHE A 123 15.06 36.03 2.01
CA PHE A 123 16.26 36.63 1.46
C PHE A 123 16.18 38.13 1.78
N SER A 124 17.15 38.59 2.57
CA SER A 124 17.43 39.99 2.86
C SER A 124 17.82 40.77 1.61
#